data_AF-A0AAN6D2M3-F1
#
_entry.id   AF-A0AAN6D2M3-F1
#
_cell.length_a   1.000
_cell.length_b   1.000
_cell.length_c   1.000
_cell.angle_alpha   90.00
_cell.angle_beta   90.00
_cell.angle_gamma   90.00
#
_symmetry.space_group_name_H-M   'P 1'
#
loop_
_entity.id
_entity.type
_entity.pdbx_description
1 polymer ?
#
loop_
_entity_poly.entity_id
_entity_poly.type
_entity_poly.pdbx_seq_one_letter_code
_entity_poly.pdbx_strand_id
1 'polypeptide(L)'
;MSAVTPVQVKYCGVCSFPVEFCEFGKKFKKCKAWLEEDDPELYKKLYSESAHNSSLSSEKEAKISESLAKMQLKEERKLERELQSLKSSKVLIKRIQRTKHKHVIAIAGLEVFDVDMKKMAKTFASKFATGASVTKNAEKKDEVVIQGDVGDEVETYILGLLKEKGLEDVKVEQVSEKRK
;
A
#
# COMPACT_ATOMS: atom_id res chain seq x y z
N MET A 1 -34.45 -45.07 -3.91
CA MET A 1 -33.09 -44.56 -3.65
C MET A 1 -32.94 -43.27 -4.43
N SER A 2 -33.13 -42.13 -3.78
CA SER A 2 -33.04 -40.82 -4.42
C SER A 2 -31.57 -40.55 -4.75
N ALA A 3 -31.25 -40.39 -6.03
CA ALA A 3 -29.89 -40.14 -6.49
C ALA A 3 -29.39 -38.80 -5.90
N VAL A 4 -28.29 -38.85 -5.13
CA VAL A 4 -27.67 -37.67 -4.53
C VAL A 4 -26.85 -36.96 -5.60
N THR A 5 -27.32 -35.81 -6.08
CA THR A 5 -26.56 -34.95 -7.00
C THR A 5 -25.67 -33.98 -6.22
N PRO A 6 -24.44 -33.71 -6.67
CA PRO A 6 -23.54 -32.78 -5.99
C PRO A 6 -24.08 -31.34 -6.04
N VAL A 7 -24.12 -30.67 -4.89
CA VAL A 7 -24.52 -29.27 -4.78
C VAL A 7 -23.35 -28.39 -5.23
N GLN A 8 -23.57 -27.56 -6.25
CA GLN A 8 -22.59 -26.57 -6.68
C GLN A 8 -22.73 -25.30 -5.82
N VAL A 9 -21.65 -24.93 -5.13
CA VAL A 9 -21.61 -23.75 -4.25
C VAL A 9 -20.76 -22.67 -4.90
N LYS A 10 -21.31 -21.45 -5.04
CA LYS A 10 -20.55 -20.29 -5.51
C LYS A 10 -19.71 -19.72 -4.37
N TYR A 11 -18.42 -19.55 -4.63
CA TYR A 11 -17.46 -18.93 -3.72
C TYR A 11 -17.22 -17.47 -4.12
N CYS A 12 -17.12 -16.60 -3.13
CA CYS A 12 -16.84 -15.19 -3.35
C CYS A 12 -15.37 -14.95 -3.71
N GLY A 13 -15.13 -14.18 -4.77
CA GLY A 13 -13.77 -13.80 -5.21
C GLY A 13 -12.99 -12.91 -4.23
N VAL A 14 -13.67 -12.30 -3.25
CA VAL A 14 -13.07 -11.32 -2.30
C VAL A 14 -12.65 -11.96 -0.98
N CYS A 15 -13.48 -12.86 -0.45
CA CYS A 15 -13.28 -13.49 0.85
C CYS A 15 -13.04 -15.01 0.77
N SER A 16 -13.11 -15.62 -0.42
CA SER A 16 -12.97 -17.07 -0.65
C SER A 16 -13.94 -17.95 0.14
N PHE A 17 -14.95 -17.36 0.78
CA PHE A 17 -16.03 -18.08 1.45
C PHE A 17 -17.21 -18.26 0.49
N PRO A 18 -18.09 -19.24 0.75
CA PRO A 18 -19.38 -19.29 0.09
C PRO A 18 -20.10 -17.95 0.23
N VAL A 19 -20.79 -17.53 -0.82
CA VAL A 19 -21.52 -16.25 -0.90
C VAL A 19 -22.53 -16.06 0.24
N GLU A 20 -23.18 -17.14 0.69
CA GLU A 20 -24.08 -17.20 1.86
C GLU A 20 -23.40 -16.83 3.18
N PHE A 21 -22.09 -17.01 3.28
CA PHE A 21 -21.33 -16.71 4.49
C PHE A 21 -20.63 -15.36 4.45
N CYS A 22 -20.75 -14.58 3.36
CA CYS A 22 -20.02 -13.30 3.35
C CYS A 22 -20.58 -12.28 4.36
N GLU A 23 -21.83 -12.42 4.84
CA GLU A 23 -22.36 -11.61 5.96
C GLU A 23 -21.47 -11.60 7.20
N PHE A 24 -20.83 -12.73 7.50
CA PHE A 24 -19.97 -12.88 8.67
C PHE A 24 -18.53 -12.41 8.40
N GLY A 25 -18.22 -11.99 7.18
CA GLY A 25 -16.89 -11.60 6.73
C GLY A 25 -16.56 -10.14 7.04
N LYS A 26 -15.31 -9.88 7.43
CA LYS A 26 -14.79 -8.50 7.61
C LYS A 26 -14.94 -7.64 6.36
N LYS A 27 -14.87 -8.27 5.18
CA LYS A 27 -14.98 -7.62 3.86
C LYS A 27 -16.42 -7.58 3.31
N PHE A 28 -17.45 -7.67 4.16
CA PHE A 28 -18.86 -7.73 3.74
C PHE A 28 -19.24 -6.68 2.69
N LYS A 29 -18.92 -5.40 2.91
CA LYS A 29 -19.23 -4.34 1.94
C LYS A 29 -18.64 -4.59 0.55
N LYS A 30 -17.40 -5.10 0.50
CA LYS A 30 -16.70 -5.41 -0.76
C LYS A 30 -17.24 -6.67 -1.41
N CYS A 31 -17.58 -7.70 -0.63
CA CYS A 31 -18.30 -8.87 -1.14
C CYS A 31 -19.66 -8.49 -1.70
N LYS A 32 -20.37 -7.58 -1.03
CA LYS A 32 -21.71 -7.16 -1.38
C LYS A 32 -21.72 -6.46 -2.73
N ALA A 33 -20.81 -5.50 -2.93
CA ALA A 33 -20.59 -4.84 -4.21
C ALA A 33 -20.16 -5.83 -5.31
N TRP A 34 -19.22 -6.75 -5.00
CA TRP A 34 -18.80 -7.78 -5.95
C TRP A 34 -19.94 -8.71 -6.36
N LEU A 35 -20.80 -9.13 -5.43
CA LEU A 35 -21.92 -10.01 -5.70
C LEU A 35 -23.02 -9.30 -6.51
N GLU A 36 -23.22 -8.01 -6.29
CA GLU A 36 -24.16 -7.19 -7.09
C GLU A 36 -23.72 -7.09 -8.56
N GLU A 37 -22.40 -7.04 -8.82
CA GLU A 37 -21.83 -7.02 -10.17
C GLU A 37 -21.78 -8.40 -10.84
N ASP A 38 -21.39 -9.45 -10.09
CA ASP A 38 -21.20 -10.82 -10.61
C ASP A 38 -22.53 -11.58 -10.79
N ASP A 39 -23.44 -11.47 -9.81
CA ASP A 39 -24.72 -12.19 -9.82
C ASP A 39 -25.83 -11.42 -9.06
N PRO A 40 -26.53 -10.51 -9.76
CA PRO A 40 -27.59 -9.69 -9.15
C PRO A 40 -28.83 -10.51 -8.73
N GLU A 41 -29.04 -11.71 -9.29
CA GLU A 41 -30.14 -12.59 -8.90
C GLU A 41 -29.86 -13.24 -7.54
N LEU A 42 -28.64 -13.75 -7.36
CA LEU A 42 -28.21 -14.32 -6.09
C LEU A 42 -28.15 -13.26 -5.01
N TYR A 43 -27.68 -12.05 -5.33
CA TYR A 43 -27.71 -10.89 -4.44
C TYR A 43 -29.13 -10.60 -3.92
N LYS A 44 -30.12 -10.54 -4.81
CA LYS A 44 -31.54 -10.32 -4.41
C LYS A 44 -32.06 -11.46 -3.54
N LYS A 45 -31.65 -12.70 -3.81
CA LYS A 45 -32.09 -13.86 -3.03
C LYS A 45 -31.54 -13.84 -1.60
N LEU A 46 -30.24 -13.57 -1.46
CA LEU A 46 -29.50 -13.53 -0.20
C LEU A 46 -29.84 -12.33 0.67
N TYR A 47 -30.01 -11.16 0.07
CA TYR A 47 -30.18 -9.89 0.78
C TYR A 47 -31.60 -9.32 0.67
N SER A 48 -32.58 -10.09 0.18
CA SER A 48 -34.00 -9.72 0.34
C SER A 48 -34.44 -9.87 1.79
N GLU A 49 -35.39 -9.04 2.23
CA GLU A 49 -35.95 -9.04 3.60
C GLU A 49 -36.43 -10.42 4.09
N SER A 50 -36.71 -11.36 3.17
CA SER A 50 -37.13 -12.73 3.50
C SER A 50 -36.02 -13.69 3.96
N ALA A 51 -34.74 -13.30 3.87
CA ALA A 51 -33.61 -14.14 4.31
C ALA A 51 -33.30 -14.05 5.82
N HIS A 52 -34.07 -13.29 6.59
CA HIS A 52 -33.97 -13.16 8.07
C HIS A 52 -34.43 -14.40 8.86
N ASN A 53 -34.24 -15.62 8.32
CA ASN A 53 -34.56 -16.87 9.00
C ASN A 53 -33.31 -17.58 9.55
N SER A 54 -32.35 -16.82 10.08
CA SER A 54 -31.30 -17.34 10.93
C SER A 54 -31.82 -17.55 12.35
N SER A 55 -31.67 -18.78 12.85
CA SER A 55 -32.06 -19.28 14.17
C SER A 55 -31.30 -18.62 15.36
N LEU A 56 -30.92 -17.34 15.25
CA LEU A 56 -30.19 -16.59 16.27
C LEU A 56 -31.06 -15.41 16.73
N SER A 57 -31.13 -15.19 18.05
CA SER A 57 -31.88 -14.08 18.62
C SER A 57 -31.39 -12.75 18.03
N SER A 58 -32.33 -11.89 17.62
CA SER A 58 -32.09 -10.58 16.98
C SER A 58 -31.05 -9.70 17.70
N GLU A 59 -30.93 -9.85 19.02
CA GLU A 59 -29.92 -9.16 19.83
C GLU A 59 -28.47 -9.61 19.58
N LYS A 60 -28.24 -10.86 19.18
CA LYS A 60 -26.89 -11.37 18.84
C LYS A 60 -26.47 -10.92 17.44
N GLU A 61 -27.40 -10.87 16.50
CA GLU A 61 -27.18 -10.36 15.13
C GLU A 61 -26.82 -8.87 15.15
N ALA A 62 -27.53 -8.08 15.97
CA ALA A 62 -27.21 -6.67 16.19
C ALA A 62 -25.79 -6.47 16.77
N LYS A 63 -25.38 -7.30 17.73
CA LYS A 63 -24.03 -7.22 18.33
C LYS A 63 -22.92 -7.63 17.36
N ILE A 64 -23.16 -8.62 16.49
CA ILE A 64 -22.20 -9.09 15.49
C ILE A 64 -22.02 -8.04 14.39
N SER A 65 -23.12 -7.48 13.87
CA SER A 65 -23.08 -6.41 12.86
C SER A 65 -22.40 -5.14 13.38
N GLU A 66 -22.65 -4.73 14.63
CA GLU A 66 -22.00 -3.57 15.23
C GLU A 66 -20.49 -3.79 15.44
N SER A 67 -20.08 -5.00 15.83
CA SER A 67 -18.68 -5.39 15.95
C SER A 67 -17.96 -5.39 14.59
N LEU A 68 -18.61 -5.93 13.55
CA LEU A 68 -18.08 -5.93 12.18
C LEU A 68 -17.96 -4.51 11.60
N ALA A 69 -18.94 -3.64 11.84
CA ALA A 69 -18.89 -2.25 11.41
C ALA A 69 -17.73 -1.47 12.07
N LYS A 70 -17.49 -1.69 13.38
CA LYS A 70 -16.35 -1.10 14.09
C LYS A 70 -15.01 -1.60 13.56
N MET A 71 -14.91 -2.88 13.19
CA MET A 71 -13.69 -3.43 12.58
C MET A 71 -13.45 -2.87 11.17
N GLN A 72 -14.50 -2.73 10.35
CA GLN A 72 -14.42 -2.15 9.01
C GLN A 72 -13.95 -0.70 9.04
N LEU A 73 -14.53 0.14 9.90
CA LEU A 73 -14.11 1.55 10.07
C LEU A 73 -12.66 1.68 10.53
N LYS A 74 -12.14 0.70 11.27
CA LYS A 74 -10.75 0.67 11.73
C LYS A 74 -9.79 0.24 10.62
N GLU A 75 -10.18 -0.70 9.76
CA GLU A 75 -9.40 -1.08 8.58
C GLU A 75 -9.39 0.02 7.52
N GLU A 76 -10.54 0.64 7.23
CA GLU A 76 -10.65 1.77 6.30
C GLU A 76 -9.78 2.95 6.77
N ARG A 77 -9.84 3.33 8.05
CA ARG A 77 -8.95 4.38 8.60
C ARG A 77 -7.46 4.02 8.59
N LYS A 78 -7.11 2.73 8.68
CA LYS A 78 -5.70 2.31 8.56
C LYS A 78 -5.22 2.44 7.13
N LEU A 79 -6.02 1.97 6.17
CA LEU A 79 -5.72 2.10 4.75
C LEU A 79 -5.64 3.58 4.33
N GLU A 80 -6.55 4.43 4.83
CA GLU A 80 -6.48 5.87 4.57
C GLU A 80 -5.23 6.52 5.18
N ARG A 81 -4.83 6.14 6.40
CA ARG A 81 -3.59 6.64 7.01
C ARG A 81 -2.34 6.17 6.29
N GLU A 82 -2.32 4.92 5.83
CA GLU A 82 -1.23 4.38 5.02
C GLU A 82 -1.16 5.14 3.69
N LEU A 83 -2.28 5.30 2.99
CA LEU A 83 -2.35 6.09 1.75
C LEU A 83 -1.99 7.56 1.95
N GLN A 84 -2.36 8.16 3.07
CA GLN A 84 -2.02 9.55 3.40
C GLN A 84 -0.54 9.69 3.76
N SER A 85 0.04 8.70 4.44
CA SER A 85 1.48 8.65 4.71
C SER A 85 2.29 8.44 3.43
N LEU A 86 1.80 7.62 2.49
CA LEU A 86 2.37 7.50 1.14
C LEU A 86 2.34 8.85 0.42
N LYS A 87 1.20 9.56 0.46
CA LYS A 87 1.03 10.86 -0.21
C LYS A 87 1.82 12.00 0.44
N SER A 88 2.05 11.98 1.75
CA SER A 88 2.80 13.02 2.46
C SER A 88 4.31 12.82 2.43
N SER A 89 4.79 11.72 1.86
CA SER A 89 6.20 11.36 1.94
C SER A 89 7.05 12.22 1.02
N LYS A 90 8.08 12.82 1.60
CA LYS A 90 9.04 13.69 0.93
C LYS A 90 10.32 12.90 0.67
N VAL A 91 10.93 13.13 -0.49
CA VAL A 91 12.27 12.62 -0.80
C VAL A 91 13.27 13.71 -0.45
N LEU A 92 14.23 13.37 0.41
CA LEU A 92 15.27 14.30 0.85
C LEU A 92 16.59 13.94 0.18
N ILE A 93 17.17 14.89 -0.54
CA ILE A 93 18.50 14.76 -1.15
C ILE A 93 19.46 15.59 -0.31
N LYS A 94 20.30 14.93 0.48
CA LYS A 94 21.30 15.59 1.32
C LYS A 94 22.66 15.57 0.65
N ARG A 95 23.24 16.75 0.46
CA ARG A 95 24.63 16.89 -0.02
C ARG A 95 25.56 17.01 1.19
N ILE A 96 26.40 15.99 1.40
CA ILE A 96 27.32 15.85 2.53
C ILE A 96 28.77 15.92 2.01
N GLN A 97 29.60 16.75 2.64
CA GLN A 97 31.02 16.84 2.28
C GLN A 97 31.83 15.76 3.02
N ARG A 98 32.46 14.85 2.27
CA ARG A 98 33.30 13.78 2.85
C ARG A 98 34.71 14.29 3.17
N THR A 99 35.36 14.98 2.23
CA THR A 99 36.75 15.44 2.41
C THR A 99 37.09 16.57 1.43
N LYS A 100 37.47 17.77 1.90
CA LYS A 100 37.80 18.94 1.06
C LYS A 100 36.83 19.10 -0.12
N HIS A 101 37.23 18.79 -1.36
CA HIS A 101 36.36 18.95 -2.53
C HIS A 101 35.46 17.75 -2.86
N LYS A 102 35.50 16.67 -2.05
CA LYS A 102 34.73 15.45 -2.26
C LYS A 102 33.38 15.53 -1.55
N HIS A 103 32.31 15.41 -2.34
CA HIS A 103 30.93 15.38 -1.88
C HIS A 103 30.34 13.98 -2.04
N VAL A 104 29.31 13.73 -1.25
CA VAL A 104 28.54 12.50 -1.21
C VAL A 104 27.08 12.91 -1.10
N ILE A 105 26.22 12.26 -1.87
CA ILE A 105 24.78 12.53 -1.86
C ILE A 105 24.09 11.38 -1.16
N ALA A 106 23.34 11.70 -0.11
CA ALA A 106 22.49 10.76 0.60
C ALA A 106 21.02 11.03 0.23
N ILE A 107 20.36 10.02 -0.33
CA ILE A 107 18.95 10.07 -0.71
C ILE A 107 18.15 9.30 0.33
N ALA A 108 17.22 10.00 0.99
CA ALA A 108 16.31 9.45 1.98
C ALA A 108 14.85 9.56 1.51
N GLY A 109 13.99 8.65 1.99
CA GLY A 109 12.56 8.65 1.67
C GLY A 109 12.17 7.81 0.44
N LEU A 110 13.10 7.00 -0.08
CA LEU A 110 12.83 6.08 -1.21
C LEU A 110 12.03 4.83 -0.81
N GLU A 111 11.97 4.50 0.48
CA GLU A 111 11.25 3.32 1.02
C GLU A 111 9.74 3.36 0.72
N VAL A 112 9.17 4.56 0.63
CA VAL A 112 7.73 4.77 0.47
C VAL A 112 7.25 4.39 -0.94
N PHE A 113 8.16 4.30 -1.90
CA PHE A 113 7.86 4.01 -3.30
C PHE A 113 7.91 2.52 -3.65
N ASP A 114 8.02 1.66 -2.63
CA ASP A 114 8.10 0.20 -2.72
C ASP A 114 9.18 -0.26 -3.74
N VAL A 115 10.32 0.45 -3.74
CA VAL A 115 11.45 0.14 -4.62
C VAL A 115 12.54 -0.55 -3.83
N ASP A 116 13.01 -1.68 -4.35
CA ASP A 116 14.18 -2.36 -3.83
C ASP A 116 15.41 -1.43 -3.85
N MET A 117 15.87 -1.02 -2.67
CA MET A 117 17.01 -0.11 -2.52
C MET A 117 18.31 -0.67 -3.12
N LYS A 118 18.44 -2.00 -3.16
CA LYS A 118 19.56 -2.69 -3.82
C LYS A 118 19.51 -2.56 -5.34
N LYS A 119 18.32 -2.59 -5.95
CA LYS A 119 18.16 -2.39 -7.40
C LYS A 119 18.42 -0.93 -7.74
N MET A 120 17.88 0.00 -6.94
CA MET A 120 18.13 1.43 -7.10
C MET A 120 19.60 1.81 -6.99
N ALA A 121 20.31 1.27 -5.99
CA ALA A 121 21.75 1.50 -5.87
C ALA A 121 22.52 1.01 -7.12
N LYS A 122 22.14 -0.15 -7.69
CA LYS A 122 22.75 -0.65 -8.94
C LYS A 122 22.43 0.23 -10.14
N THR A 123 21.18 0.68 -10.30
CA THR A 123 20.79 1.56 -11.41
C THR A 123 21.46 2.92 -11.31
N PHE A 124 21.62 3.46 -10.10
CA PHE A 124 22.36 4.69 -9.88
C PHE A 124 23.85 4.52 -10.16
N ALA A 125 24.44 3.40 -9.76
CA ALA A 125 25.85 3.12 -10.04
C ALA A 125 26.12 3.00 -11.55
N SER A 126 25.22 2.35 -12.31
CA SER A 126 25.37 2.23 -13.77
C SER A 126 25.08 3.54 -14.50
N LYS A 127 24.08 4.30 -14.06
CA LYS A 127 23.67 5.55 -14.72
C LYS A 127 24.69 6.67 -14.53
N PHE A 128 25.26 6.79 -13.34
CA PHE A 128 26.19 7.87 -12.98
C PHE A 128 27.66 7.46 -13.01
N ALA A 129 27.97 6.19 -13.29
CA ALA A 129 29.33 5.64 -13.24
C ALA A 129 30.06 5.89 -11.90
N THR A 130 29.30 5.96 -10.80
CA THR A 130 29.77 6.28 -9.45
C THR A 130 29.44 5.16 -8.47
N GLY A 131 30.25 4.99 -7.42
CA GLY A 131 29.94 4.05 -6.36
C GLY A 131 28.65 4.43 -5.62
N ALA A 132 27.68 3.51 -5.53
CA ALA A 132 26.46 3.67 -4.76
C ALA A 132 26.32 2.54 -3.73
N SER A 133 25.94 2.90 -2.50
CA SER A 133 25.79 1.94 -1.39
C SER A 133 24.55 2.26 -0.56
N VAL A 134 23.88 1.23 -0.06
CA VAL A 134 22.78 1.38 0.90
C VAL A 134 23.38 1.51 2.30
N THR A 135 23.03 2.57 3.03
CA THR A 135 23.47 2.85 4.40
C THR A 135 22.26 3.07 5.29
N LYS A 136 22.37 2.78 6.58
CA LYS A 136 21.30 3.03 7.56
C LYS A 136 21.53 4.37 8.24
N ASN A 137 20.52 5.23 8.27
CA ASN A 137 20.55 6.46 9.05
C ASN A 137 20.36 6.17 10.56
N ALA A 138 20.60 7.17 11.42
CA ALA A 138 20.40 7.12 12.87
C ALA A 138 18.97 6.71 13.26
N GLU A 139 17.97 6.98 12.42
CA GLU A 139 16.58 6.53 12.59
C GLU A 139 16.31 5.09 12.11
N LYS A 140 17.35 4.32 11.74
CA LYS A 140 17.29 2.96 11.16
C LYS A 140 16.56 2.85 9.82
N LYS A 141 16.23 3.96 9.18
CA LYS A 141 15.75 4.00 7.79
C LYS A 141 16.93 3.80 6.85
N ASP A 142 16.71 3.08 5.78
CA ASP A 142 17.70 2.81 4.76
C ASP A 142 17.77 4.01 3.78
N GLU A 143 18.99 4.46 3.52
CA GLU A 143 19.32 5.57 2.63
C GLU A 143 20.28 5.10 1.55
N VAL A 144 20.17 5.67 0.34
CA VAL A 144 21.11 5.39 -0.75
C VAL A 144 22.16 6.49 -0.78
N VAL A 145 23.42 6.10 -0.63
CA VAL A 145 24.57 6.99 -0.61
C VAL A 145 25.34 6.84 -1.92
N ILE A 146 25.46 7.94 -2.67
CA ILE A 146 26.16 8.01 -3.97
C ILE A 146 27.44 8.83 -3.80
N GLN A 147 28.55 8.30 -4.29
CA GLN A 147 29.83 8.99 -4.31
C GLN A 147 29.86 10.02 -5.44
N GLY A 148 30.11 11.30 -5.13
CA GLY A 148 30.18 12.36 -6.14
C GLY A 148 29.19 13.48 -5.88
N ASP A 149 29.22 14.47 -6.77
CA ASP A 149 28.37 15.66 -6.72
C ASP A 149 27.34 15.64 -7.87
N VAL A 150 26.56 14.57 -7.92
CA VAL A 150 25.52 14.32 -8.93
C VAL A 150 24.12 14.79 -8.46
N GLY A 151 24.04 15.88 -7.69
CA GLY A 151 22.81 16.30 -7.00
C GLY A 151 21.66 16.59 -7.98
N ASP A 152 21.98 17.39 -8.99
CA ASP A 152 21.04 17.85 -10.01
C ASP A 152 20.59 16.71 -10.95
N GLU A 153 21.52 15.81 -11.29
CA GLU A 153 21.21 14.64 -12.12
C GLU A 153 20.36 13.60 -11.39
N VAL A 154 20.58 13.44 -10.08
CA VAL A 154 19.77 12.58 -9.23
C VAL A 154 18.36 13.14 -9.08
N GLU A 155 18.21 14.45 -8.90
CA GLU A 155 16.89 15.09 -8.83
C GLU A 155 16.08 14.89 -10.11
N THR A 156 16.68 15.18 -11.27
CA THR A 156 16.01 14.98 -12.56
C THR A 156 15.63 13.52 -12.80
N TYR A 157 16.47 12.57 -12.42
CA TYR A 157 16.17 11.15 -12.51
C TYR A 157 15.05 10.71 -11.57
N ILE A 158 15.04 11.20 -10.33
CA ILE A 158 13.98 10.91 -9.36
C ILE A 158 12.64 11.49 -9.86
N LEU A 159 12.63 12.71 -10.41
CA LEU A 159 11.42 13.30 -11.02
C LEU A 159 10.92 12.48 -12.22
N GLY A 160 11.82 11.92 -13.03
CA GLY A 160 11.46 11.00 -14.12
C GLY A 160 10.78 9.73 -13.62
N LEU A 161 11.36 9.09 -12.59
CA LEU A 161 10.76 7.90 -11.97
C LEU A 161 9.42 8.20 -11.27
N LEU A 162 9.27 9.40 -10.70
CA LEU A 162 8.02 9.84 -10.06
C LEU A 162 6.90 10.01 -11.09
N LYS A 163 7.22 10.54 -12.27
CA LYS A 163 6.27 10.62 -13.40
C LYS A 163 5.85 9.25 -13.91
N GLU A 164 6.78 8.33 -14.08
CA GLU A 164 6.46 6.95 -14.50
C GLU A 164 5.56 6.22 -13.49
N LYS A 165 5.65 6.59 -12.21
CA LYS A 165 4.84 6.01 -11.12
C LYS A 165 3.56 6.77 -10.80
N GLY A 166 3.28 7.90 -11.48
CA GLY A 166 2.05 8.67 -11.30
C GLY A 166 1.90 9.35 -9.94
N LEU A 167 3.02 9.68 -9.26
CA LEU A 167 3.05 10.36 -7.96
C LEU A 167 3.68 11.75 -8.13
N GLU A 168 2.87 12.73 -8.52
CA GLU A 168 3.33 14.10 -8.84
C GLU A 168 3.50 15.02 -7.62
N ASP A 169 3.08 14.59 -6.42
CA ASP A 169 3.07 15.43 -5.21
C ASP A 169 4.33 15.29 -4.33
N VAL A 170 5.33 14.52 -4.77
CA VAL A 170 6.52 14.24 -3.94
C VAL A 170 7.47 15.42 -4.02
N LYS A 171 7.49 16.20 -2.94
CA LYS A 171 8.42 17.31 -2.79
C LYS A 171 9.85 16.77 -2.61
N VAL A 172 10.69 17.01 -3.60
CA VAL A 172 12.13 16.77 -3.52
C VAL A 172 12.77 18.00 -2.88
N GLU A 173 13.35 17.85 -1.69
CA GLU A 173 14.07 18.95 -1.04
C GLU A 173 15.57 18.62 -1.04
N GLN A 174 16.36 19.47 -1.72
CA GLN A 174 17.81 19.43 -1.65
C GLN A 174 18.29 20.19 -0.41
N VAL A 175 18.97 19.52 0.51
CA VAL A 175 19.59 20.15 1.69
C VAL A 175 21.11 20.05 1.57
N SER A 176 21.77 21.19 1.44
CA SER A 176 23.23 21.27 1.49
C SER A 176 23.69 21.58 2.91
N GLU A 177 24.31 20.62 3.59
CA GLU A 177 24.98 20.90 4.86
C GLU A 177 26.36 21.49 4.58
N LYS A 178 26.47 22.82 4.66
CA LYS A 178 27.78 23.48 4.80
C LYS A 178 28.25 23.24 6.24
N ARG A 179 29.44 22.67 6.40
CA ARG A 179 30.05 22.47 7.72
C ARG A 179 30.11 23.81 8.48
N LYS A 180 29.75 23.73 9.76
CA LYS A 180 30.10 24.70 10.80
C LYS A 180 31.59 24.61 11.12
#